data_AF-A0A134CMI1-F1
#
_entry.id   AF-A0A134CMI1-F1
#
_cell.length_a   1.000
_cell.length_b   1.000
_cell.length_c   1.000
_cell.angle_alpha   90.00
_cell.angle_beta   90.00
_cell.angle_gamma   90.00
#
_symmetry.space_group_name_H-M   'P 1'
#
loop_
_entity.id
_entity.type
_entity.pdbx_description
1 polymer ?
#
loop_
_entity_poly.entity_id
_entity_poly.type
_entity_poly.pdbx_seq_one_letter_code
_entity_poly.pdbx_strand_id
1 'polypeptide(L)'
;MRDFAVAYGNSRREKKWMNKTIRYEDLKARLKVPVRTTESAEEYAKMGKADREVAKDHGGFVAGILAHGSRKVDSVEAHSMLALDGDHIAKDFIDNYETIAPYTSFLYTTHSHTPDKPRVRIVFPLTRDVTPEEFVAVSRYLAAMLGIDQFDECSYLPNQLMYWPSTPRNGIFVYKEVEKESLNPDVILAAHVECIALIQRVKS
;
A
#
# COMPACT_ATOMS: atom_id res chain seq x y z
N MET A 1 10.76 -13.36 -10.39
CA MET A 1 9.40 -12.78 -10.34
C MET A 1 9.07 -12.12 -11.66
N ARG A 2 7.79 -11.96 -11.99
CA ARG A 2 7.36 -11.19 -13.16
C ARG A 2 7.59 -9.70 -12.96
N ASP A 3 7.42 -8.96 -14.03
CA ASP A 3 7.32 -7.51 -14.01
C ASP A 3 5.90 -7.06 -13.61
N PHE A 4 5.82 -5.91 -12.94
CA PHE A 4 4.58 -5.38 -12.34
C PHE A 4 4.11 -4.11 -13.05
N ALA A 5 2.83 -4.07 -13.40
CA ALA A 5 2.19 -2.86 -13.91
C ALA A 5 1.98 -1.83 -12.79
N VAL A 6 2.39 -0.60 -13.04
CA VAL A 6 2.30 0.49 -12.05
C VAL A 6 2.04 1.82 -12.76
N ALA A 7 1.10 2.60 -12.22
CA ALA A 7 0.81 3.93 -12.72
C ALA A 7 1.45 4.98 -11.80
N TYR A 8 2.30 5.85 -12.35
CA TYR A 8 2.98 6.90 -11.59
C TYR A 8 2.27 8.25 -11.70
N GLY A 9 2.30 9.00 -10.60
CA GLY A 9 1.87 10.39 -10.53
C GLY A 9 2.81 11.21 -9.67
N ASN A 10 3.03 12.47 -10.07
CA ASN A 10 3.96 13.37 -9.38
C ASN A 10 3.36 14.00 -8.12
N SER A 11 2.03 13.92 -7.98
CA SER A 11 1.32 14.36 -6.78
C SER A 11 0.00 13.61 -6.64
N ARG A 12 -0.63 13.69 -5.46
CA ARG A 12 -2.01 13.21 -5.27
C ARG A 12 -3.03 13.90 -6.18
N ARG A 13 -2.70 15.11 -6.67
CA ARG A 13 -3.53 15.97 -7.52
C ARG A 13 -3.29 15.73 -9.01
N GLU A 14 -2.39 14.80 -9.35
CA GLU A 14 -2.08 14.44 -10.73
C GLU A 14 -3.35 14.00 -11.46
N LYS A 15 -3.60 14.63 -12.62
CA LYS A 15 -4.76 14.33 -13.47
C LYS A 15 -4.42 13.27 -14.50
N LYS A 16 -3.15 13.18 -14.91
CA LYS A 16 -2.68 12.24 -15.92
C LYS A 16 -1.57 11.36 -15.36
N TRP A 17 -1.94 10.12 -15.08
CA TRP A 17 -1.07 9.08 -14.58
C TRP A 17 -0.36 8.37 -15.73
N MET A 18 0.90 8.00 -15.50
CA MET A 18 1.71 7.31 -16.50
C MET A 18 1.81 5.83 -16.16
N ASN A 19 1.15 4.98 -16.96
CA ASN A 19 1.32 3.54 -16.87
C ASN A 19 2.74 3.16 -17.29
N LYS A 20 3.40 2.37 -16.43
CA LYS A 20 4.71 1.80 -16.65
C LYS A 20 4.75 0.38 -16.11
N THR A 21 5.89 -0.25 -16.34
CA THR A 21 6.25 -1.52 -15.76
C THR A 21 7.43 -1.32 -14.82
N ILE A 22 7.45 -2.02 -13.69
CA ILE A 22 8.56 -2.01 -12.73
C ILE A 22 8.99 -3.44 -12.40
N ARG A 23 10.31 -3.67 -12.36
CA ARG A 23 10.88 -4.95 -11.91
C ARG A 23 10.85 -5.03 -10.40
N TYR A 24 10.79 -6.25 -9.85
CA TYR A 24 10.82 -6.49 -8.41
C TYR A 24 11.97 -5.74 -7.69
N GLU A 25 13.19 -5.88 -8.21
CA GLU A 25 14.39 -5.24 -7.62
C GLU A 25 14.33 -3.71 -7.69
N ASP A 26 13.77 -3.14 -8.75
CA ASP A 26 13.64 -1.68 -8.89
C ASP A 26 12.59 -1.14 -7.91
N LEU A 27 11.50 -1.88 -7.69
CA LEU A 27 10.48 -1.51 -6.70
C LEU A 27 11.06 -1.58 -5.28
N LYS A 28 11.75 -2.67 -4.95
CA LYS A 28 12.48 -2.85 -3.69
C LYS A 28 13.46 -1.70 -3.44
N ALA A 29 14.33 -1.42 -4.41
CA ALA A 29 15.31 -0.33 -4.31
C ALA A 29 14.64 1.03 -4.09
N ARG A 30 13.53 1.30 -4.80
CA ARG A 30 12.78 2.55 -4.68
C ARG A 30 12.08 2.71 -3.33
N LEU A 31 11.48 1.64 -2.79
CA LEU A 31 10.76 1.69 -1.52
C LEU A 31 11.69 1.78 -0.30
N LYS A 32 12.95 1.35 -0.44
CA LYS A 32 13.95 1.36 0.63
C LYS A 32 14.52 2.75 0.94
N VAL A 33 14.39 3.72 0.03
CA VAL A 33 15.00 5.04 0.16
C VAL A 33 13.90 6.11 0.24
N PRO A 34 13.64 6.69 1.43
CA PRO A 34 12.64 7.74 1.57
C PRO A 34 13.16 9.09 1.10
N VAL A 35 12.26 9.95 0.64
CA VAL A 35 12.52 11.39 0.56
C VAL A 35 12.57 11.97 1.97
N ARG A 36 13.69 12.58 2.35
CA ARG A 36 13.77 13.36 3.60
C ARG A 36 13.36 14.80 3.36
N THR A 37 12.34 15.27 4.06
CA THR A 37 11.88 16.66 4.00
C THR A 37 12.62 17.55 4.98
N THR A 38 12.41 18.86 4.89
CA THR A 38 13.19 19.86 5.65
C THR A 38 12.65 20.11 7.05
N GLU A 39 11.36 19.87 7.26
CA GLU A 39 10.74 19.94 8.58
C GLU A 39 11.13 18.76 9.46
N SER A 40 11.13 19.00 10.77
CA SER A 40 11.19 17.97 11.80
C SER A 40 9.84 17.28 12.00
N ALA A 41 9.85 16.11 12.62
CA ALA A 41 8.63 15.39 12.98
C ALA A 41 7.72 16.23 13.90
N GLU A 42 8.31 17.03 14.78
CA GLU A 42 7.62 17.94 15.69
C GLU A 42 6.97 19.12 14.95
N GLU A 43 7.67 19.70 13.96
CA GLU A 43 7.12 20.73 13.09
C GLU A 43 5.97 20.17 12.24
N TYR A 44 6.18 19.01 11.61
CA TYR A 44 5.15 18.31 10.83
C TYR A 44 3.90 18.00 11.66
N ALA A 45 4.06 17.54 12.90
CA ALA A 45 2.93 17.23 13.79
C ALA A 45 2.08 18.46 14.14
N LYS A 46 2.67 19.66 14.13
CA LYS A 46 1.99 20.93 14.39
C LYS A 46 1.30 21.52 13.14
N MET A 47 1.63 21.02 11.95
CA MET A 47 1.04 21.48 10.70
C MET A 47 -0.46 21.13 10.59
N GLY A 48 -1.21 22.01 9.93
CA GLY A 48 -2.59 21.74 9.54
C GLY A 48 -2.68 20.53 8.59
N LYS A 49 -3.87 19.92 8.48
CA LYS A 49 -4.08 18.76 7.59
C LYS A 49 -3.65 19.07 6.15
N ALA A 50 -4.03 20.24 5.62
CA ALA A 50 -3.69 20.64 4.25
C ALA A 50 -2.17 20.74 4.04
N ASP A 51 -1.45 21.35 4.97
CA ASP A 51 0.01 21.51 4.89
C ASP A 51 0.73 20.16 5.01
N ARG A 52 0.26 19.27 5.90
CA ARG A 52 0.78 17.89 6.01
C ARG A 52 0.59 17.09 4.74
N GLU A 53 -0.53 17.28 4.05
CA GLU A 53 -0.79 16.64 2.76
C GLU A 53 0.14 17.15 1.67
N VAL A 54 0.50 18.43 1.68
CA VAL A 54 1.47 19.00 0.73
C VAL A 54 2.89 18.53 1.07
N ALA A 55 3.28 18.58 2.35
CA ALA A 55 4.63 18.25 2.80
C ALA A 55 5.02 16.79 2.51
N LYS A 56 4.09 15.83 2.66
CA LYS A 56 4.38 14.42 2.39
C LYS A 56 4.32 14.03 0.91
N ASP A 57 3.74 14.87 0.05
CA ASP A 57 3.42 14.54 -1.33
C ASP A 57 4.61 14.74 -2.27
N HIS A 58 5.40 13.67 -2.41
CA HIS A 58 6.47 13.56 -3.39
C HIS A 58 6.07 12.62 -4.54
N GLY A 59 4.78 12.60 -4.85
CA GLY A 59 4.18 11.67 -5.77
C GLY A 59 3.92 10.30 -5.17
N GLY A 60 3.44 9.41 -6.03
CA GLY A 60 3.05 8.07 -5.62
C GLY A 60 2.78 7.16 -6.80
N PHE A 61 2.11 6.06 -6.49
CA PHE A 61 1.73 5.05 -7.45
C PHE A 61 0.32 4.51 -7.20
N VAL A 62 -0.30 4.03 -8.27
CA VAL A 62 -1.36 3.00 -8.20
C VAL A 62 -0.73 1.69 -8.66
N ALA A 63 -0.98 0.62 -7.91
CA ALA A 63 -0.37 -0.70 -8.10
C ALA A 63 -0.98 -1.49 -9.27
N GLY A 64 -1.17 -0.82 -10.41
CA GLY A 64 -1.96 -1.35 -11.52
C GLY A 64 -1.92 -0.49 -12.78
N ILE A 65 -2.90 -0.73 -13.65
CA ILE A 65 -3.07 -0.08 -14.95
C ILE A 65 -4.26 0.86 -14.88
N LEU A 66 -4.08 2.10 -15.34
CA LEU A 66 -5.13 3.11 -15.43
C LEU A 66 -5.46 3.42 -16.88
N ALA A 67 -6.69 3.12 -17.31
CA ALA A 67 -7.26 3.51 -18.59
C ALA A 67 -7.10 5.02 -18.78
N HIS A 68 -6.53 5.42 -19.92
CA HIS A 68 -6.29 6.82 -20.28
C HIS A 68 -5.48 7.63 -19.25
N GLY A 69 -4.78 6.96 -18.31
CA GLY A 69 -4.06 7.62 -17.22
C GLY A 69 -4.97 8.30 -16.19
N SER A 70 -6.22 7.87 -16.06
CA SER A 70 -7.21 8.44 -15.13
C SER A 70 -7.30 7.60 -13.84
N ARG A 71 -7.23 8.24 -12.67
CA ARG A 71 -7.40 7.58 -11.35
C ARG A 71 -8.85 7.65 -10.86
N LYS A 72 -9.81 7.56 -11.78
CA LYS A 72 -11.21 7.29 -11.44
C LYS A 72 -11.40 5.78 -11.24
N VAL A 73 -12.39 5.39 -10.45
CA VAL A 73 -12.66 3.97 -10.14
C VAL A 73 -12.93 3.16 -11.42
N ASP A 74 -13.72 3.71 -12.34
CA ASP A 74 -14.06 3.11 -13.64
C ASP A 74 -12.91 3.07 -14.65
N SER A 75 -11.79 3.73 -14.32
CA SER A 75 -10.60 3.78 -15.16
C SER A 75 -9.51 2.81 -14.68
N VAL A 76 -9.74 2.03 -13.62
CA VAL A 76 -8.78 1.01 -13.18
C VAL A 76 -9.00 -0.26 -13.99
N GLU A 77 -8.01 -0.68 -14.76
CA GLU A 77 -8.12 -1.86 -15.63
C GLU A 77 -7.68 -3.15 -14.90
N ALA A 78 -6.59 -3.07 -14.15
CA ALA A 78 -6.02 -4.22 -13.45
C ALA A 78 -5.08 -3.80 -12.33
N HIS A 79 -4.84 -4.69 -11.38
CA HIS A 79 -3.80 -4.57 -10.35
C HIS A 79 -2.76 -5.66 -10.50
N SER A 80 -1.48 -5.31 -10.41
CA SER A 80 -0.36 -6.25 -10.41
C SER A 80 0.23 -6.48 -9.01
N MET A 81 -0.15 -5.63 -8.05
CA MET A 81 0.24 -5.72 -6.65
C MET A 81 -0.92 -5.21 -5.77
N LEU A 82 -0.94 -5.64 -4.51
CA LEU A 82 -1.81 -5.04 -3.49
C LEU A 82 -1.01 -4.06 -2.65
N ALA A 83 -1.66 -3.03 -2.16
CA ALA A 83 -1.06 -2.13 -1.21
C ALA A 83 -2.06 -1.77 -0.09
N LEU A 84 -1.63 -1.96 1.15
CA LEU A 84 -2.43 -1.65 2.35
C LEU A 84 -1.85 -0.41 3.04
N ASP A 85 -2.70 0.54 3.43
CA ASP A 85 -2.34 1.74 4.19
C ASP A 85 -2.73 1.56 5.66
N GLY A 86 -1.73 1.35 6.51
CA GLY A 86 -1.89 1.08 7.93
C GLY A 86 -1.76 2.35 8.76
N ASP A 87 -2.90 2.81 9.30
CA ASP A 87 -2.99 4.05 10.06
C ASP A 87 -3.13 3.84 11.58
N HIS A 88 -3.54 2.64 11.99
CA HIS A 88 -3.81 2.22 13.38
C HIS A 88 -3.02 0.96 13.74
N ILE A 89 -1.72 0.98 13.44
CA ILE A 89 -0.84 -0.18 13.57
C ILE A 89 -0.44 -0.42 15.04
N ALA A 90 -0.54 -1.66 15.50
CA ALA A 90 -0.09 -2.07 16.82
C ALA A 90 1.41 -1.81 17.00
N LYS A 91 1.83 -1.43 18.21
CA LYS A 91 3.24 -1.03 18.49
C LYS A 91 4.26 -2.10 18.16
N ASP A 92 3.91 -3.36 18.35
CA ASP A 92 4.74 -4.53 18.10
C ASP A 92 4.63 -5.07 16.66
N PHE A 93 3.71 -4.55 15.85
CA PHE A 93 3.47 -5.03 14.47
C PHE A 93 4.71 -4.91 13.60
N ILE A 94 5.39 -3.77 13.64
CA ILE A 94 6.59 -3.53 12.81
C ILE A 94 7.70 -4.50 13.21
N ASP A 95 7.94 -4.68 14.52
CA ASP A 95 8.97 -5.57 15.03
C ASP A 95 8.69 -7.02 14.64
N ASN A 96 7.43 -7.45 14.75
CA ASN A 96 6.98 -8.80 14.42
C ASN A 96 6.70 -9.03 12.93
N TYR A 97 6.78 -8.00 12.08
CA TYR A 97 6.29 -8.03 10.70
C TYR A 97 6.81 -9.22 9.88
N GLU A 98 8.11 -9.50 9.94
CA GLU A 98 8.73 -10.59 9.19
C GLU A 98 8.19 -11.97 9.58
N THR A 99 7.77 -12.12 10.83
CA THR A 99 7.14 -13.34 11.33
C THR A 99 5.69 -13.42 10.85
N ILE A 100 4.90 -12.36 11.01
CA ILE A 100 3.46 -12.37 10.75
C ILE A 100 3.08 -12.21 9.27
N ALA A 101 3.94 -11.63 8.44
CA ALA A 101 3.65 -11.41 7.02
C ALA A 101 3.47 -12.76 6.31
N PRO A 102 2.32 -13.04 5.68
CA PRO A 102 2.07 -14.37 5.13
C PRO A 102 2.79 -14.65 3.80
N TYR A 103 3.18 -13.60 3.07
CA TYR A 103 3.70 -13.69 1.71
C TYR A 103 4.89 -12.74 1.49
N THR A 104 5.57 -12.90 0.36
CA THR A 104 6.56 -11.92 -0.08
C THR A 104 5.96 -10.53 -0.16
N SER A 105 6.61 -9.57 0.50
CA SER A 105 6.07 -8.23 0.69
C SER A 105 7.11 -7.23 1.13
N PHE A 106 6.77 -5.96 0.96
CA PHE A 106 7.55 -4.82 1.42
C PHE A 106 6.74 -4.00 2.39
N LEU A 107 7.31 -3.65 3.53
CA LEU A 107 6.75 -2.70 4.48
C LEU A 107 7.63 -1.46 4.53
N TYR A 108 7.02 -0.28 4.48
CA TYR A 108 7.70 0.97 4.75
C TYR A 108 6.84 1.91 5.58
N THR A 109 7.46 2.68 6.47
CA THR A 109 6.75 3.66 7.31
C THR A 109 6.24 4.84 6.49
N THR A 110 5.08 5.37 6.87
CA THR A 110 4.56 6.61 6.28
C THR A 110 5.25 7.85 6.86
N HIS A 111 5.06 9.00 6.21
CA HIS A 111 5.59 10.28 6.67
C HIS A 111 5.17 10.65 8.11
N SER A 112 3.98 10.21 8.53
CA SER A 112 3.44 10.49 9.88
C SER A 112 3.80 9.44 10.92
N HIS A 113 4.68 8.48 10.59
CA HIS A 113 5.09 7.42 11.52
C HIS A 113 5.87 8.00 12.70
N THR A 114 5.56 7.48 13.89
CA THR A 114 6.38 7.63 15.10
C THR A 114 6.36 6.29 15.86
N PRO A 115 7.30 6.02 16.78
CA PRO A 115 7.26 4.82 17.63
C PRO A 115 5.96 4.69 18.45
N ASP A 116 5.39 5.82 18.86
CA ASP A 116 4.13 5.82 19.63
C ASP A 116 2.87 5.69 18.78
N LYS A 117 2.93 6.11 17.52
CA LYS A 117 1.84 6.02 16.54
C LYS A 117 2.38 5.41 15.25
N PRO A 118 2.60 4.09 15.22
CA PRO A 118 3.12 3.43 14.04
C PRO A 118 2.14 3.58 12.88
N ARG A 119 2.67 3.93 11.71
CA ARG A 119 1.93 4.01 10.46
C ARG A 119 2.78 3.45 9.33
N VAL A 120 2.24 2.55 8.53
CA VAL A 120 3.01 1.82 7.51
C VAL A 120 2.21 1.67 6.22
N ARG A 121 2.90 1.45 5.12
CA ARG A 121 2.35 0.90 3.90
C ARG A 121 2.96 -0.46 3.64
N ILE A 122 2.14 -1.39 3.19
CA ILE A 122 2.58 -2.75 2.88
C ILE A 122 2.22 -3.07 1.45
N VAL A 123 3.19 -3.48 0.64
CA VAL A 123 3.02 -3.83 -0.77
C VAL A 123 3.26 -5.31 -0.97
N PHE A 124 2.29 -5.99 -1.58
CA PHE A 124 2.32 -7.42 -1.88
C PHE A 124 2.29 -7.64 -3.40
N PRO A 125 3.39 -8.09 -4.00
CA PRO A 125 3.40 -8.43 -5.41
C PRO A 125 2.55 -9.66 -5.71
N LEU A 126 1.76 -9.60 -6.78
CA LEU A 126 0.87 -10.71 -7.19
C LEU A 126 1.54 -11.58 -8.26
N THR A 127 1.20 -12.87 -8.30
CA THR A 127 1.67 -13.79 -9.35
C THR A 127 1.02 -13.52 -10.71
N ARG A 128 -0.17 -12.93 -10.73
CA ARG A 128 -0.89 -12.47 -11.92
C ARG A 128 -1.59 -11.14 -11.66
N ASP A 129 -1.95 -10.46 -12.74
CA ASP A 129 -2.81 -9.28 -12.63
C ASP A 129 -4.23 -9.71 -12.23
N VAL A 130 -4.92 -8.86 -11.46
CA VAL A 130 -6.29 -9.08 -10.98
C VAL A 130 -7.21 -7.96 -11.44
N THR A 131 -8.49 -8.25 -11.62
CA THR A 131 -9.50 -7.23 -11.92
C THR A 131 -9.74 -6.32 -10.70
N PRO A 132 -10.38 -5.15 -10.86
CA PRO A 132 -10.78 -4.30 -9.74
C PRO A 132 -11.64 -5.04 -8.70
N GLU A 133 -12.51 -5.95 -9.12
CA GLU A 133 -13.38 -6.74 -8.24
C GLU A 133 -12.56 -7.78 -7.45
N GLU A 134 -11.70 -8.52 -8.13
CA GLU A 134 -10.78 -9.48 -7.49
C GLU A 134 -9.86 -8.76 -6.49
N PHE A 135 -9.34 -7.58 -6.86
CA PHE A 135 -8.51 -6.75 -5.99
C PHE A 135 -9.17 -6.47 -4.64
N VAL A 136 -10.47 -6.11 -4.65
CA VAL A 136 -11.21 -5.81 -3.41
C VAL A 136 -11.28 -7.05 -2.52
N ALA A 137 -11.60 -8.22 -3.09
CA ALA A 137 -11.71 -9.47 -2.35
C ALA A 137 -10.36 -9.88 -1.74
N VAL A 138 -9.30 -9.92 -2.57
CA VAL A 138 -7.97 -10.35 -2.13
C VAL A 138 -7.38 -9.39 -1.10
N SER A 139 -7.55 -8.07 -1.28
CA SER A 139 -7.05 -7.07 -0.32
C SER A 139 -7.72 -7.19 1.05
N ARG A 140 -9.04 -7.42 1.09
CA ARG A 140 -9.78 -7.62 2.35
C ARG A 140 -9.36 -8.91 3.05
N TYR A 141 -9.19 -10.01 2.31
CA TYR A 141 -8.71 -11.27 2.85
C TYR A 141 -7.33 -11.09 3.50
N LEU A 142 -6.41 -10.45 2.78
CA LEU A 142 -5.06 -10.21 3.28
C LEU A 142 -5.04 -9.29 4.50
N ALA A 143 -5.85 -8.24 4.51
CA ALA A 143 -6.00 -7.38 5.67
C ALA A 143 -6.58 -8.13 6.88
N ALA A 144 -7.55 -9.04 6.67
CA ALA A 144 -8.09 -9.88 7.73
C ALA A 144 -7.03 -10.79 8.36
N MET A 145 -6.15 -11.40 7.55
CA MET A 145 -5.02 -12.20 8.05
C MET A 145 -4.06 -11.39 8.93
N LEU A 146 -3.91 -10.10 8.63
CA LEU A 146 -3.00 -9.18 9.33
C LEU A 146 -3.70 -8.36 10.43
N GLY A 147 -4.99 -8.60 10.70
CA GLY A 147 -5.81 -7.76 11.58
C GLY A 147 -6.38 -6.55 10.83
N ILE A 148 -7.60 -6.71 10.30
CA ILE A 148 -8.22 -5.77 9.35
C ILE A 148 -8.36 -4.33 9.90
N ASP A 149 -8.63 -4.19 11.19
CA ASP A 149 -8.88 -2.91 11.87
C ASP A 149 -7.65 -1.98 11.92
N GLN A 150 -6.46 -2.50 11.56
CA GLN A 150 -5.24 -1.71 11.50
C GLN A 150 -5.12 -0.87 10.22
N PHE A 151 -5.89 -1.22 9.18
CA PHE A 151 -5.77 -0.66 7.84
C PHE A 151 -6.94 0.27 7.49
N ASP A 152 -6.64 1.36 6.79
CA ASP A 152 -7.64 2.32 6.32
C ASP A 152 -8.54 1.66 5.25
N GLU A 153 -9.86 1.91 5.31
CA GLU A 153 -10.83 1.35 4.36
C GLU A 153 -10.52 1.71 2.90
N CYS A 154 -9.82 2.83 2.65
CA CYS A 154 -9.36 3.21 1.31
C CYS A 154 -8.37 2.21 0.71
N SER A 155 -7.73 1.37 1.52
CA SER A 155 -6.85 0.29 1.06
C SER A 155 -7.56 -0.69 0.12
N TYR A 156 -8.90 -0.75 0.19
CA TYR A 156 -9.73 -1.63 -0.63
C TYR A 156 -10.36 -0.93 -1.82
N LEU A 157 -10.03 0.35 -2.08
CA LEU A 157 -10.50 1.07 -3.25
C LEU A 157 -9.54 0.83 -4.43
N PRO A 158 -10.02 0.37 -5.60
CA PRO A 158 -9.15 0.07 -6.74
C PRO A 158 -8.31 1.27 -7.23
N ASN A 159 -8.84 2.49 -7.12
CA ASN A 159 -8.13 3.69 -7.54
C ASN A 159 -7.27 4.32 -6.43
N GLN A 160 -7.00 3.58 -5.35
CA GLN A 160 -6.25 4.10 -4.23
C GLN A 160 -4.80 4.41 -4.62
N LEU A 161 -4.39 5.62 -4.26
CA LEU A 161 -3.00 6.08 -4.35
C LEU A 161 -2.20 5.58 -3.16
N MET A 162 -0.97 5.16 -3.43
CA MET A 162 0.05 4.99 -2.41
C MET A 162 1.17 6.00 -2.61
N TYR A 163 1.47 6.78 -1.57
CA TYR A 163 2.61 7.69 -1.61
C TYR A 163 3.92 6.92 -1.63
N TRP A 164 4.90 7.45 -2.37
CA TRP A 164 6.29 7.04 -2.21
C TRP A 164 6.78 7.32 -0.78
N PRO A 165 7.76 6.56 -0.28
CA PRO A 165 8.28 6.76 1.05
C PRO A 165 8.83 8.18 1.21
N SER A 166 8.40 8.85 2.27
CA SER A 166 8.93 10.14 2.70
C SER A 166 8.93 10.20 4.23
N THR A 167 9.82 11.01 4.79
CA THR A 167 9.96 11.17 6.24
C THR A 167 10.47 12.58 6.58
N PRO A 168 10.05 13.16 7.71
CA PRO A 168 10.68 14.37 8.25
C PRO A 168 12.20 14.20 8.43
N ARG A 169 12.96 15.30 8.48
CA ARG A 169 14.44 15.28 8.55
C ARG A 169 14.98 14.39 9.68
N ASN A 170 14.37 14.48 10.85
CA ASN A 170 14.68 13.71 12.07
C ASN A 170 13.69 12.56 12.31
N GLY A 171 12.78 12.31 11.36
CA GLY A 171 11.82 11.22 11.45
C GLY A 171 12.50 9.85 11.33
N ILE A 172 11.92 8.87 12.02
CA ILE A 172 12.32 7.47 11.96
C ILE A 172 11.67 6.86 10.73
N PHE A 173 12.50 6.27 9.87
CA PHE A 173 12.04 5.52 8.71
C PHE A 173 12.40 4.06 8.90
N VAL A 174 11.40 3.18 8.81
CA VAL A 174 11.59 1.73 8.86
C VAL A 174 11.16 1.16 7.52
N TYR A 175 12.04 0.33 6.95
CA TYR A 175 11.76 -0.52 5.79
C TYR A 175 12.02 -1.96 6.18
N LYS A 176 11.08 -2.85 5.85
CA LYS A 176 11.23 -4.30 5.98
C LYS A 176 10.85 -4.99 4.69
N GLU A 177 11.51 -6.10 4.41
CA GLU A 177 11.20 -6.96 3.28
C GLU A 177 11.06 -8.39 3.77
N VAL A 178 10.12 -9.12 3.20
CA VAL A 178 9.85 -10.51 3.54
C VAL A 178 9.92 -11.30 2.26
N GLU A 179 10.70 -12.40 2.28
CA GLU A 179 10.80 -13.35 1.18
C GLU A 179 10.16 -14.67 1.63
N LYS A 180 8.95 -14.93 1.14
CA LYS A 180 8.14 -16.12 1.41
C LYS A 180 7.52 -16.60 0.09
N GLU A 181 6.39 -17.30 0.16
CA GLU A 181 5.62 -17.62 -1.05
C GLU A 181 5.06 -16.33 -1.67
N SER A 182 5.02 -16.29 -3.01
CA SER A 182 4.40 -15.18 -3.74
C SER A 182 2.88 -15.23 -3.60
N LEU A 183 2.24 -14.06 -3.50
CA LEU A 183 0.79 -13.98 -3.34
C LEU A 183 0.07 -14.40 -4.63
N ASN A 184 -0.46 -15.62 -4.64
CA ASN A 184 -1.30 -16.10 -5.73
C ASN A 184 -2.77 -15.75 -5.47
N PRO A 185 -3.37 -14.80 -6.22
CA PRO A 185 -4.76 -14.40 -6.00
C PRO A 185 -5.76 -15.54 -6.22
N ASP A 186 -5.46 -16.51 -7.11
CA ASP A 186 -6.38 -17.63 -7.40
C ASP A 186 -6.59 -18.53 -6.19
N VAL A 187 -5.57 -18.71 -5.34
CA VAL A 187 -5.67 -19.50 -4.10
C VAL A 187 -6.66 -18.84 -3.14
N ILE A 188 -6.60 -17.51 -3.02
CA ILE A 188 -7.48 -16.73 -2.16
C ILE A 188 -8.90 -16.71 -2.73
N LEU A 189 -9.04 -16.49 -4.04
CA LEU A 189 -10.34 -16.42 -4.72
C LEU A 189 -11.07 -17.77 -4.71
N ALA A 190 -10.35 -18.88 -4.85
CA ALA A 190 -10.92 -20.22 -4.72
C ALA A 190 -11.41 -20.49 -3.29
N ALA A 191 -10.62 -20.15 -2.27
CA ALA A 191 -11.04 -20.23 -0.87
C ALA A 191 -12.24 -19.29 -0.58
N HIS A 192 -12.33 -18.17 -1.30
CA HIS A 192 -13.42 -17.20 -1.19
C HIS A 192 -14.75 -17.70 -1.75
N VAL A 193 -14.78 -18.50 -2.83
CA VAL A 193 -16.02 -19.11 -3.33
C VAL A 193 -16.69 -19.97 -2.26
N GLU A 194 -15.91 -20.59 -1.38
CA GLU A 194 -16.40 -21.34 -0.21
C GLU A 194 -16.71 -20.44 0.99
N CYS A 195 -16.08 -19.26 1.11
CA CYS A 195 -16.19 -18.33 2.25
C CYS A 195 -17.13 -17.13 2.07
N ILE A 196 -17.82 -16.94 0.92
CA ILE A 196 -18.78 -15.83 0.71
C ILE A 196 -19.84 -15.73 1.84
N ALA A 197 -20.14 -16.84 2.52
CA ALA A 197 -21.06 -16.87 3.67
C ALA A 197 -20.53 -16.18 4.95
N LEU A 198 -19.22 -16.00 5.11
CA LEU A 198 -18.60 -15.48 6.34
C LEU A 198 -18.32 -13.97 6.29
N ILE A 199 -17.99 -13.42 5.12
CA ILE A 199 -17.59 -12.00 5.01
C ILE A 199 -18.80 -11.06 5.00
N GLN A 200 -19.97 -11.53 4.55
CA GLN A 200 -21.23 -10.79 4.70
C GLN A 200 -21.67 -10.65 6.18
N ARG A 201 -21.07 -11.38 7.12
CA ARG A 201 -21.36 -11.29 8.57
C ARG A 201 -20.48 -10.30 9.34
N VAL A 202 -19.49 -9.67 8.69
CA VAL A 202 -18.57 -8.71 9.35
C VAL A 202 -19.09 -7.26 9.27
N LYS A 203 -20.26 -7.02 8.67
CA LYS A 203 -21.01 -5.76 8.80
C LYS A 203 -22.50 -6.05 9.09
N SER A 204 -22.78 -6.62 10.26
CA SER A 204 -24.07 -6.50 10.96
C SER A 204 -23.84 -6.04 12.38
#